data_AF-A0A085LNF3-F1
#
_entry.id   AF-A0A085LNF3-F1
#
_cell.length_a   1.000
_cell.length_b   1.000
_cell.length_c   1.000
_cell.angle_alpha   90.00
_cell.angle_beta   90.00
_cell.angle_gamma   90.00
#
_symmetry.space_group_name_H-M   'P 1'
#
loop_
_entity.id
_entity.type
_entity.pdbx_description
1 polymer ?
#
loop_
_entity_poly.entity_id
_entity_poly.type
_entity_poly.pdbx_seq_one_letter_code
_entity_poly.pdbx_strand_id
1 'polypeptide(L)'
;MQGLTTTRALFLLRNSLSAEVSVFNRHPSMFSLENFKAFKHSCNGCQVLCIAYGSLTLLSVMILIANGSVHAVYDICAGVWLFILLLANVLLAIYVFHMCSSELVRKSQGLVNLIDRMASEKLSSLITPPLHCPASESIELCWTYRDGILVNLPSVLLVPGDIIVLRPGHPVVCRCHSFMRNRSFERGDVYLPEVGHLSSLSSVSPLEPLTVEVTECPAAAVLRKCHMFGAHTISPLEKEYDLVLHSCFEKVLLPAVAFVCFLSSVSRYFAYQRLDLYWLGSFTVDLGIAMLPLLFPSLPIFFIGFKFYNSACLSHTDKYNIVRYPFVDKRRKDSTPFVEDKKAPKRNVFSTAAALFLGRGNGLPFTSNLYPILGSVTSVTMINKKGILSWPDPSVEKAFFFSSDADHPSKQKIRCDTLSALSSITKGAYVMDFSQETTQAFKVHFDDPNWHILLSHLRPLGLNALLNSCLLRSEYCRFLDHLRVIAASAPGTTAVANRRCLCPLRDAMQLSRDAITQFEQPPTVLCAYRRRAAVLPPVPGSPRYKIPLSNLFATINKDKGSCYVQMMCQGSADMVLDVCRYYWDGEVARPLDQTHIKRIQ
;
A
#
# COMPACT_ATOMS: atom_id res chain seq x y z
N MET A 1 1.91 -27.76 16.73
CA MET A 1 3.36 -27.52 16.48
C MET A 1 3.75 -26.26 17.23
N GLN A 2 4.92 -26.22 17.87
CA GLN A 2 5.31 -25.08 18.70
C GLN A 2 5.84 -23.88 17.89
N GLY A 3 6.42 -24.09 16.70
CA GLY A 3 6.99 -23.01 15.89
C GLY A 3 8.15 -22.30 16.60
N LEU A 4 8.64 -21.20 16.01
CA LEU A 4 9.63 -20.34 16.66
C LEU A 4 8.97 -19.41 17.68
N THR A 5 9.68 -19.08 18.75
CA THR A 5 9.21 -18.01 19.64
C THR A 5 9.40 -16.65 18.99
N THR A 6 8.53 -15.68 19.29
CA THR A 6 8.64 -14.33 18.70
C THR A 6 10.00 -13.68 19.00
N THR A 7 10.53 -13.88 20.21
CA THR A 7 11.85 -13.38 20.61
C THR A 7 12.98 -14.03 19.81
N ARG A 8 12.92 -15.35 19.60
CA ARG A 8 13.93 -16.05 18.79
C ARG A 8 13.84 -15.65 17.32
N ALA A 9 12.64 -15.50 16.79
CA ALA A 9 12.43 -15.06 15.41
C ALA A 9 12.99 -13.65 15.18
N LEU A 10 12.76 -12.71 16.11
CA LEU A 10 13.35 -11.37 16.02
C LEU A 10 14.88 -11.40 16.10
N PHE A 11 15.46 -12.28 16.91
CA PHE A 11 16.91 -12.45 16.96
C PHE A 11 17.49 -13.00 15.65
N LEU A 12 16.82 -13.98 15.02
CA LEU A 12 17.22 -14.50 13.71
C LEU A 12 17.06 -13.45 12.60
N LEU A 13 16.00 -12.65 12.66
CA LEU A 13 15.77 -11.53 11.74
C LEU A 13 16.89 -10.50 11.88
N ARG A 14 17.23 -10.12 13.11
CA ARG A 14 18.35 -9.22 13.42
C ARG A 14 19.64 -9.75 12.81
N ASN A 15 19.98 -11.02 13.02
CA ASN A 15 21.21 -11.62 12.54
C ASN A 15 21.28 -11.68 11.02
N SER A 16 20.15 -12.01 10.37
CA SER A 16 20.07 -12.05 8.91
C SER A 16 20.24 -10.66 8.31
N LEU A 17 19.62 -9.64 8.90
CA LEU A 17 19.77 -8.25 8.47
C LEU A 17 21.17 -7.71 8.77
N SER A 18 21.74 -7.99 9.94
CA SER A 18 23.07 -7.51 10.30
C SER A 18 24.17 -8.13 9.43
N ALA A 19 23.99 -9.40 9.01
CA ALA A 19 24.88 -10.04 8.04
C ALA A 19 24.91 -9.26 6.71
N GLU A 20 23.75 -8.96 6.13
CA GLU A 20 23.66 -8.17 4.89
C GLU A 20 24.21 -6.73 5.06
N VAL A 21 23.93 -6.09 6.20
CA VAL A 21 24.48 -4.75 6.51
C VAL A 21 26.01 -4.78 6.68
N SER A 22 26.57 -5.86 7.24
CA SER A 22 28.02 -6.00 7.40
C SER A 22 28.74 -6.15 6.07
N VAL A 23 28.13 -6.83 5.09
CA VAL A 23 28.61 -6.90 3.71
C VAL A 23 28.64 -5.50 3.10
N PHE A 24 27.62 -4.68 3.37
CA PHE A 24 27.56 -3.29 2.95
C PHE A 24 28.70 -2.44 3.54
N ASN A 25 28.96 -2.57 4.85
CA ASN A 25 29.97 -1.79 5.56
C ASN A 25 31.42 -2.07 5.11
N ARG A 26 31.68 -3.15 4.37
CA ARG A 26 33.02 -3.41 3.81
C ARG A 26 33.36 -2.51 2.62
N HIS A 27 32.40 -1.73 2.10
CA HIS A 27 32.57 -0.96 0.87
C HIS A 27 32.78 0.57 0.95
N PRO A 28 32.92 1.28 2.09
CA PRO A 28 33.22 2.72 2.05
C PRO A 28 34.66 3.00 2.50
N SER A 29 35.61 3.10 1.56
CA SER A 29 36.87 3.79 1.86
C SER A 29 36.58 5.30 1.93
N MET A 30 36.56 5.84 3.14
CA MET A 30 36.19 7.22 3.51
C MET A 30 37.13 8.31 2.94
N PHE A 31 38.25 7.94 2.31
CA PHE A 31 39.31 8.87 1.86
C PHE A 31 39.94 8.46 0.52
N SER A 32 39.11 8.09 -0.46
CA SER A 32 39.58 7.87 -1.84
C SER A 32 39.37 9.14 -2.69
N LEU A 33 40.11 9.24 -3.80
CA LEU A 33 39.92 10.24 -4.88
C LEU A 33 38.44 10.37 -5.35
N GLU A 34 37.58 9.46 -4.92
CA GLU A 34 36.13 9.44 -5.12
C GLU A 34 35.38 10.64 -4.52
N ASN A 35 35.92 11.36 -3.54
CA ASN A 35 35.27 12.60 -3.08
C ASN A 35 35.25 13.68 -4.17
N PHE A 36 36.18 13.64 -5.13
CA PHE A 36 36.10 14.50 -6.32
C PHE A 36 34.95 14.12 -7.26
N LYS A 37 34.42 12.89 -7.17
CA LYS A 37 33.19 12.52 -7.87
C LYS A 37 32.03 13.38 -7.37
N ALA A 38 31.97 13.76 -6.09
CA ALA A 38 30.88 14.58 -5.54
C ALA A 38 30.67 15.93 -6.27
N PHE A 39 31.71 16.47 -6.92
CA PHE A 39 31.65 17.75 -7.64
C PHE A 39 31.60 17.59 -9.17
N LYS A 40 31.63 16.36 -9.70
CA LYS A 40 31.49 16.09 -11.13
C LYS A 40 30.05 16.39 -11.56
N HIS A 41 29.85 17.03 -12.72
CA HIS A 41 28.52 17.28 -13.32
C HIS A 41 27.59 16.05 -13.38
N SER A 42 28.15 14.84 -13.32
CA SER A 42 27.43 13.57 -13.45
C SER A 42 27.14 12.87 -12.11
N CYS A 43 27.48 13.46 -10.96
CA CYS A 43 27.39 12.81 -9.66
C CYS A 43 26.39 13.49 -8.71
N ASN A 44 25.11 13.30 -9.04
CA ASN A 44 24.02 12.71 -8.23
C ASN A 44 23.83 13.06 -6.73
N GLY A 45 24.34 14.18 -6.22
CA GLY A 45 24.00 14.59 -4.85
C GLY A 45 24.20 16.07 -4.54
N CYS A 46 25.16 16.72 -5.21
CA CYS A 46 25.40 18.16 -5.10
C CYS A 46 25.03 18.86 -6.39
N GLN A 47 23.75 18.75 -6.72
CA GLN A 47 23.14 19.19 -7.98
C GLN A 47 23.40 20.67 -8.35
N VAL A 48 23.81 21.49 -7.39
CA VAL A 48 23.99 22.93 -7.61
C VAL A 48 25.45 23.39 -7.55
N LEU A 49 26.37 22.60 -6.95
CA LEU A 49 27.77 23.03 -6.77
C LEU A 49 28.72 22.15 -7.59
N CYS A 50 28.97 22.54 -8.82
CA CYS A 50 29.99 21.92 -9.66
C CYS A 50 31.39 22.52 -9.40
N ILE A 51 32.46 21.76 -9.71
CA ILE A 51 33.86 22.26 -9.70
C ILE A 51 33.98 23.54 -10.53
N ALA A 52 33.39 23.59 -11.72
CA ALA A 52 33.42 24.78 -12.59
C ALA A 52 32.82 26.00 -11.87
N TYR A 53 31.66 25.81 -11.26
CA TYR A 53 30.97 26.83 -10.49
C TYR A 53 31.75 27.29 -9.24
N GLY A 54 32.29 26.35 -8.48
CA GLY A 54 33.14 26.61 -7.32
C GLY A 54 34.43 27.35 -7.71
N SER A 55 35.01 27.03 -8.87
CA SER A 55 36.20 27.70 -9.38
C SER A 55 35.92 29.13 -9.83
N LEU A 56 34.77 29.39 -10.46
CA LEU A 56 34.42 30.73 -10.94
C LEU A 56 34.02 31.66 -9.79
N THR A 57 33.30 31.13 -8.79
CA THR A 57 33.01 31.86 -7.54
C THR A 57 34.30 32.17 -6.78
N LEU A 58 35.26 31.23 -6.70
CA LEU A 58 36.57 31.50 -6.10
C LEU A 58 37.33 32.59 -6.88
N LEU A 59 37.30 32.57 -8.21
CA LEU A 59 37.91 33.61 -9.04
C LEU A 59 37.28 34.99 -8.74
N SER A 60 35.95 35.06 -8.60
CA SER A 60 35.26 36.32 -8.23
C SER A 60 35.66 36.83 -6.84
N VAL A 61 35.88 35.93 -5.88
CA VAL A 61 36.38 36.27 -4.53
C VAL A 61 37.78 36.89 -4.63
N MET A 62 38.68 36.26 -5.39
CA MET A 62 40.06 36.75 -5.55
C MET A 62 40.09 38.14 -6.21
N ILE A 63 39.24 38.37 -7.22
CA ILE A 63 39.12 39.66 -7.90
C ILE A 63 38.64 40.75 -6.94
N LEU A 64 37.60 40.48 -6.13
CA LEU A 64 37.06 41.46 -5.17
C LEU A 64 38.05 41.81 -4.05
N ILE A 65 38.81 40.83 -3.56
CA ILE A 65 39.85 41.07 -2.53
C ILE A 65 41.01 41.88 -3.11
N ALA A 66 41.47 41.54 -4.33
CA ALA A 66 42.54 42.28 -5.01
C ALA A 66 42.14 43.72 -5.32
N ASN A 67 40.91 43.95 -5.79
CA ASN A 67 40.39 45.29 -6.06
C ASN A 67 40.19 46.11 -4.79
N GLY A 68 39.66 45.49 -3.74
CA GLY A 68 39.44 46.15 -2.45
C GLY A 68 40.74 46.58 -1.76
N SER A 69 41.84 45.85 -1.98
CA SER A 69 43.17 46.26 -1.50
C SER A 69 43.67 47.57 -2.13
N VAL A 70 43.15 47.95 -3.30
CA VAL A 70 43.60 49.14 -4.05
C VAL A 70 42.63 50.31 -3.89
N HIS A 71 41.33 50.03 -3.88
CA HIS A 71 40.31 51.08 -3.98
C HIS A 71 39.45 51.24 -2.72
N ALA A 72 39.08 50.15 -2.04
CA ALA A 72 38.02 50.22 -1.05
C ALA A 72 37.89 49.01 -0.10
N VAL A 73 37.72 49.30 1.20
CA VAL A 73 37.51 48.29 2.25
C VAL A 73 36.19 47.50 2.08
N TYR A 74 35.16 48.10 1.49
CA TYR A 74 33.85 47.44 1.29
C TYR A 74 33.92 46.25 0.33
N ASP A 75 34.78 46.30 -0.70
CA ASP A 75 34.99 45.19 -1.63
C ASP A 75 35.69 44.00 -0.94
N ILE A 76 36.59 44.28 0.01
CA ILE A 76 37.23 43.26 0.84
C ILE A 76 36.17 42.55 1.70
N CYS A 77 35.28 43.31 2.35
CA CYS A 77 34.19 42.75 3.13
C CYS A 77 33.25 41.87 2.28
N ALA A 78 32.93 42.31 1.05
CA ALA A 78 32.11 41.53 0.12
C ALA A 78 32.81 40.24 -0.34
N GLY A 79 34.11 40.31 -0.66
CA GLY A 79 34.91 39.14 -1.02
C GLY A 79 35.02 38.12 0.12
N VAL A 80 35.22 38.58 1.36
CA VAL A 80 35.23 37.71 2.55
C VAL A 80 33.87 37.04 2.77
N TRP A 81 32.76 37.78 2.62
CA TRP A 81 31.43 37.20 2.74
C TRP A 81 31.15 36.12 1.68
N LEU A 82 31.52 36.38 0.43
CA LEU A 82 31.41 35.40 -0.65
C LEU A 82 32.30 34.17 -0.42
N PHE A 83 33.49 34.35 0.15
CA PHE A 83 34.35 33.24 0.52
C PHE A 83 33.73 32.36 1.61
N ILE A 84 33.15 32.97 2.66
CA ILE A 84 32.42 32.24 3.71
C ILE A 84 31.25 31.46 3.09
N LEU A 85 30.53 32.07 2.17
CA LEU A 85 29.38 31.44 1.52
C LEU A 85 29.81 30.29 0.60
N LEU A 86 30.92 30.44 -0.14
CA LEU A 86 31.53 29.37 -0.93
C LEU A 86 31.96 28.20 -0.03
N LEU A 87 32.64 28.49 1.08
CA LEU A 87 33.07 27.47 2.04
C LEU A 87 31.86 26.72 2.63
N ALA A 88 30.80 27.44 3.01
CA ALA A 88 29.57 26.86 3.52
C ALA A 88 28.92 25.91 2.50
N ASN A 89 28.86 26.32 1.22
CA ASN A 89 28.35 25.46 0.14
C ASN A 89 29.20 24.21 -0.08
N VAL A 90 30.53 24.32 -0.05
CA VAL A 90 31.45 23.18 -0.22
C VAL A 90 31.28 22.19 0.94
N LEU A 91 31.22 22.69 2.19
CA LEU A 91 30.99 21.85 3.36
C LEU A 91 29.61 21.19 3.32
N LEU A 92 28.57 21.93 2.93
CA LEU A 92 27.22 21.41 2.75
C LEU A 92 27.18 20.33 1.66
N ALA A 93 27.90 20.55 0.56
CA ALA A 93 28.00 19.59 -0.53
C ALA A 93 28.65 18.27 -0.07
N ILE A 94 29.82 18.36 0.57
CA ILE A 94 30.51 17.19 1.14
C ILE A 94 29.60 16.47 2.15
N TYR A 95 28.90 17.22 3.00
CA TYR A 95 27.95 16.67 3.96
C TYR A 95 26.79 15.92 3.28
N VAL A 96 26.15 16.52 2.29
CA VAL A 96 25.03 15.90 1.55
C VAL A 96 25.50 14.65 0.82
N PHE A 97 26.66 14.69 0.16
CA PHE A 97 27.23 13.52 -0.52
C PHE A 97 27.52 12.38 0.47
N HIS A 98 28.13 12.70 1.61
CA HIS A 98 28.39 11.73 2.68
C HIS A 98 27.07 11.17 3.25
N MET A 99 26.08 12.02 3.50
CA MET A 99 24.78 11.58 3.99
C MET A 99 24.06 10.69 2.97
N CYS A 100 24.10 11.03 1.69
CA CYS A 100 23.48 10.27 0.61
C CYS A 100 24.09 8.88 0.44
N SER A 101 25.43 8.79 0.46
CA SER A 101 26.16 7.52 0.32
C SER A 101 26.02 6.60 1.54
N SER A 102 25.95 7.17 2.75
CA SER A 102 25.82 6.40 4.00
C SER A 102 24.36 6.20 4.47
N GLU A 103 23.37 6.81 3.81
CA GLU A 103 21.98 6.82 4.29
C GLU A 103 21.40 5.41 4.41
N LEU A 104 21.47 4.61 3.35
CA LEU A 104 20.88 3.26 3.35
C LEU A 104 21.47 2.37 4.46
N VAL A 105 22.78 2.48 4.70
CA VAL A 105 23.49 1.79 5.79
C VAL A 105 23.03 2.25 7.15
N ARG A 106 23.01 3.56 7.36
CA ARG A 106 22.68 4.15 8.65
C ARG A 106 21.23 3.84 9.04
N LYS A 107 20.32 3.84 8.06
CA LYS A 107 18.91 3.46 8.26
C LYS A 107 18.74 1.97 8.50
N SER A 108 19.41 1.11 7.74
CA SER A 108 19.37 -0.34 7.94
C SER A 108 19.97 -0.73 9.30
N GLN A 109 21.07 -0.12 9.71
CA GLN A 109 21.63 -0.28 11.05
C GLN A 109 20.67 0.24 12.14
N GLY A 110 20.00 1.37 11.90
CA GLY A 110 18.96 1.89 12.79
C GLY A 110 17.78 0.91 12.95
N LEU A 111 17.37 0.24 11.86
CA LEU A 111 16.36 -0.81 11.88
C LEU A 111 16.83 -2.04 12.65
N VAL A 112 18.07 -2.50 12.43
CA VAL A 112 18.68 -3.61 13.19
C VAL A 112 18.70 -3.28 14.69
N ASN A 113 19.10 -2.07 15.07
CA ASN A 113 19.12 -1.62 16.45
C ASN A 113 17.70 -1.48 17.06
N LEU A 114 16.70 -1.14 16.25
CA LEU A 114 15.30 -1.13 16.68
C LEU A 114 14.81 -2.57 16.97
N ILE A 115 15.08 -3.50 16.05
CA ILE A 115 14.73 -4.92 16.21
C ILE A 115 15.44 -5.51 17.42
N ASP A 116 16.70 -5.16 17.65
CA ASP A 116 17.47 -5.63 18.80
C ASP A 116 16.86 -5.16 20.13
N ARG A 117 16.48 -3.87 20.21
CA ARG A 117 15.74 -3.34 21.37
C ARG A 117 14.44 -4.09 21.59
N MET A 118 13.64 -4.31 20.55
CA MET A 118 12.39 -5.05 20.64
C MET A 118 12.59 -6.52 21.05
N ALA A 119 13.67 -7.16 20.60
CA ALA A 119 14.02 -8.52 20.99
C ALA A 119 14.44 -8.59 22.47
N SER A 120 15.13 -7.56 22.97
CA SER A 120 15.60 -7.48 24.35
C SER A 120 14.48 -7.25 25.37
N GLU A 121 13.43 -6.50 25.00
CA GLU A 121 12.32 -6.15 25.90
C GLU A 121 11.32 -7.29 26.15
N LYS A 122 11.57 -8.52 25.64
CA LYS A 122 10.66 -9.69 25.73
C LYS A 122 9.21 -9.30 25.43
N LEU A 123 8.93 -9.04 24.15
CA LEU A 123 7.57 -8.72 23.70
C LEU A 123 6.59 -9.86 24.07
N SER A 124 5.60 -9.56 24.91
CA SER A 124 4.65 -10.54 25.44
C SER A 124 3.61 -11.02 24.41
N SER A 125 3.29 -10.22 23.39
CA SER A 125 2.51 -10.66 22.22
C SER A 125 2.66 -9.70 21.05
N LEU A 126 2.81 -10.23 19.83
CA LEU A 126 2.77 -9.44 18.60
C LEU A 126 1.31 -9.31 18.14
N ILE A 127 0.81 -8.08 18.00
CA ILE A 127 -0.53 -7.84 17.46
C ILE A 127 -0.47 -8.09 15.95
N THR A 128 -0.98 -9.24 15.51
CA THR A 128 -1.06 -9.61 14.10
C THR A 128 -2.48 -9.45 13.56
N PRO A 129 -2.64 -9.22 12.23
CA PRO A 129 -3.94 -9.31 11.58
C PRO A 129 -4.65 -10.66 11.86
N PRO A 130 -5.99 -10.71 11.78
CA PRO A 130 -6.74 -11.95 11.89
C PRO A 130 -6.35 -12.94 10.79
N LEU A 131 -6.33 -14.24 11.10
CA LEU A 131 -5.97 -15.31 10.16
C LEU A 131 -6.78 -15.29 8.88
N HIS A 132 -8.08 -15.09 9.01
CA HIS A 132 -9.02 -15.20 7.91
C HIS A 132 -9.43 -13.83 7.34
N CYS A 133 -8.55 -12.84 7.43
CA CYS A 133 -8.77 -11.56 6.76
C CYS A 133 -8.77 -11.76 5.23
N PRO A 134 -9.45 -10.87 4.47
CA PRO A 134 -9.42 -10.94 3.01
C PRO A 134 -7.98 -10.87 2.50
N ALA A 135 -7.68 -11.67 1.47
CA ALA A 135 -6.38 -11.60 0.81
C ALA A 135 -6.27 -10.27 0.05
N SER A 136 -5.13 -9.59 0.21
CA SER A 136 -4.74 -8.41 -0.56
C SER A 136 -3.44 -8.72 -1.31
N GLU A 137 -3.34 -8.27 -2.55
CA GLU A 137 -2.11 -8.35 -3.34
C GLU A 137 -1.06 -7.33 -2.89
N SER A 138 -1.48 -6.30 -2.13
CA SER A 138 -0.58 -5.24 -1.64
C SER A 138 0.16 -5.63 -0.37
N ILE A 139 -0.42 -6.51 0.45
CA ILE A 139 0.16 -6.96 1.73
C ILE A 139 0.16 -8.48 1.73
N GLU A 140 1.34 -9.05 1.52
CA GLU A 140 1.55 -10.49 1.58
C GLU A 140 1.55 -10.95 3.04
N LEU A 141 0.47 -11.63 3.43
CA LEU A 141 0.32 -12.24 4.75
C LEU A 141 0.44 -13.76 4.65
N CYS A 142 1.13 -14.37 5.62
CA CYS A 142 1.36 -15.81 5.67
C CYS A 142 0.99 -16.38 7.04
N TRP A 143 0.26 -17.50 7.04
CA TRP A 143 -0.07 -18.23 8.26
C TRP A 143 1.17 -18.91 8.82
N THR A 144 1.60 -18.50 10.00
CA THR A 144 2.87 -18.89 10.61
C THR A 144 2.63 -19.37 12.04
N TYR A 145 3.27 -20.46 12.45
CA TYR A 145 3.27 -20.89 13.85
C TYR A 145 4.34 -20.10 14.62
N ARG A 146 3.90 -19.28 15.59
CA ARG A 146 4.79 -18.60 16.55
C ARG A 146 4.25 -18.69 17.96
N ASP A 147 5.14 -18.86 18.93
CA ASP A 147 4.77 -19.00 20.36
C ASP A 147 3.68 -20.08 20.61
N GLY A 148 3.68 -21.16 19.83
CA GLY A 148 2.69 -22.23 19.91
C GLY A 148 1.30 -21.91 19.33
N ILE A 149 1.09 -20.70 18.79
CA ILE A 149 -0.18 -20.27 18.17
C ILE A 149 0.00 -20.00 16.67
N LEU A 150 -1.09 -20.17 15.91
CA LEU A 150 -1.12 -19.83 14.48
C LEU A 150 -1.46 -18.34 14.34
N VAL A 151 -0.55 -17.56 13.75
CA VAL A 151 -0.68 -16.11 13.55
C VAL A 151 -0.58 -15.75 12.07
N ASN A 152 -1.19 -14.62 11.68
CA ASN A 152 -1.11 -14.12 10.31
C ASN A 152 -0.01 -13.08 10.19
N LEU A 153 1.16 -13.48 9.71
CA LEU A 153 2.35 -12.65 9.74
C LEU A 153 2.64 -12.01 8.37
N PRO A 154 3.01 -10.72 8.31
CA PRO A 154 3.59 -10.12 7.10
C PRO A 154 4.84 -10.87 6.64
N SER A 155 4.97 -11.08 5.32
CA SER A 155 6.06 -11.86 4.73
C SER A 155 7.45 -11.34 5.07
N VAL A 156 7.60 -10.02 5.21
CA VAL A 156 8.85 -9.36 5.58
C VAL A 156 9.37 -9.78 6.95
N LEU A 157 8.48 -10.22 7.86
CA LEU A 157 8.87 -10.63 9.22
C LEU A 157 9.22 -12.13 9.30
N LEU A 158 9.11 -12.89 8.22
CA LEU A 158 9.47 -14.31 8.18
C LEU A 158 10.99 -14.51 8.27
N VAL A 159 11.40 -15.55 8.98
CA VAL A 159 12.81 -15.92 9.15
C VAL A 159 13.06 -17.39 8.81
N PRO A 160 14.30 -17.76 8.46
CA PRO A 160 14.67 -19.15 8.31
C PRO A 160 14.37 -19.94 9.59
N GLY A 161 13.71 -21.09 9.45
CA GLY A 161 13.23 -21.92 10.56
C GLY A 161 11.79 -21.64 11.01
N ASP A 162 11.12 -20.60 10.48
CA ASP A 162 9.69 -20.42 10.73
C ASP A 162 8.89 -21.55 10.07
N ILE A 163 7.89 -22.06 10.78
CA ILE A 163 6.96 -23.07 10.24
C ILE A 163 5.72 -22.34 9.74
N ILE A 164 5.49 -22.40 8.43
CA ILE A 164 4.34 -21.77 7.77
C ILE A 164 3.36 -22.81 7.24
N VAL A 165 2.12 -22.39 7.06
CA VAL A 165 1.01 -23.21 6.56
C VAL A 165 0.64 -22.73 5.16
N LEU A 166 1.01 -23.51 4.14
CA LEU A 166 0.64 -23.27 2.76
C LEU A 166 -0.81 -23.70 2.53
N ARG A 167 -1.66 -22.74 2.20
CA ARG A 167 -3.05 -22.98 1.85
C ARG A 167 -3.16 -23.49 0.41
N PRO A 168 -4.04 -24.47 0.13
CA PRO A 168 -4.28 -24.94 -1.23
C PRO A 168 -4.67 -23.78 -2.17
N GLY A 169 -4.09 -23.77 -3.37
CA GLY A 169 -4.38 -22.79 -4.41
C GLY A 169 -3.89 -21.36 -4.12
N HIS A 170 -3.05 -21.16 -3.09
CA HIS A 170 -2.40 -19.89 -2.80
C HIS A 170 -0.96 -19.86 -3.31
N PRO A 171 -0.47 -18.68 -3.76
CA PRO A 171 0.94 -18.52 -4.10
C PRO A 171 1.81 -18.56 -2.84
N VAL A 172 2.99 -19.15 -2.98
CA VAL A 172 4.03 -19.24 -1.96
C VAL A 172 4.78 -17.92 -1.89
N VAL A 173 4.97 -17.44 -0.68
CA VAL A 173 5.44 -16.06 -0.41
C VAL A 173 6.97 -15.95 -0.40
N CYS A 174 7.65 -17.02 -0.01
CA CYS A 174 9.11 -17.07 0.12
C CYS A 174 9.60 -18.51 -0.06
N ARG A 175 10.91 -18.69 -0.27
CA ARG A 175 11.48 -20.02 -0.46
C ARG A 175 11.32 -20.88 0.80
N CYS A 176 10.68 -22.02 0.65
CA CYS A 176 10.39 -22.94 1.75
C CYS A 176 10.54 -24.40 1.35
N HIS A 177 10.69 -25.26 2.35
CA HIS A 177 10.91 -26.69 2.18
C HIS A 177 9.91 -27.50 3.00
N SER A 178 9.32 -28.53 2.39
CA SER A 178 8.38 -29.43 3.05
C SER A 178 9.10 -30.63 3.67
N PHE A 179 9.05 -30.75 5.00
CA PHE A 179 9.55 -31.93 5.71
C PHE A 179 8.88 -33.23 5.29
N MET A 180 7.57 -33.20 5.06
CA MET A 180 6.76 -34.42 4.87
C MET A 180 6.82 -34.96 3.45
N ARG A 181 6.94 -34.07 2.44
CA ARG A 181 6.87 -34.44 1.02
C ARG A 181 8.20 -34.27 0.28
N ASN A 182 9.25 -33.82 0.97
CA ASN A 182 10.57 -33.50 0.39
C ASN A 182 10.46 -32.64 -0.89
N ARG A 183 9.57 -31.64 -0.85
CA ARG A 183 9.35 -30.67 -1.96
C ARG A 183 9.83 -29.30 -1.52
N SER A 184 10.64 -28.65 -2.35
CA SER A 184 11.01 -27.24 -2.23
C SER A 184 10.07 -26.38 -3.06
N PHE A 185 9.71 -25.21 -2.54
CA PHE A 185 8.90 -24.22 -3.25
C PHE A 185 9.67 -22.91 -3.35
N GLU A 186 9.57 -22.25 -4.50
CA GLU A 186 10.07 -20.90 -4.72
C GLU A 186 8.96 -19.86 -4.57
N ARG A 187 9.36 -18.58 -4.49
CA ARG A 187 8.39 -17.48 -4.41
C ARG A 187 7.58 -17.41 -5.71
N GLY A 188 6.26 -17.44 -5.58
CA GLY A 188 5.32 -17.40 -6.70
C GLY A 188 4.76 -18.77 -7.11
N ASP A 189 5.36 -19.88 -6.65
CA ASP A 189 4.83 -21.21 -6.87
C ASP A 189 3.45 -21.35 -6.20
N VAL A 190 2.56 -22.17 -6.78
CA VAL A 190 1.22 -22.39 -6.22
C VAL A 190 1.15 -23.79 -5.63
N TYR A 191 0.76 -23.89 -4.36
CA TYR A 191 0.53 -25.19 -3.74
C TYR A 191 -0.76 -25.83 -4.28
N LEU A 192 -0.59 -26.81 -5.17
CA LEU A 192 -1.67 -27.59 -5.78
C LEU A 192 -1.58 -29.05 -5.30
N PRO A 193 -2.32 -29.42 -4.24
CA PRO A 193 -2.42 -30.82 -3.86
C PRO A 193 -3.14 -31.64 -4.93
N GLU A 194 -2.72 -32.89 -5.11
CA GLU A 194 -3.35 -33.83 -6.03
C GLU A 194 -4.81 -34.06 -5.62
N VAL A 195 -5.72 -33.76 -6.55
CA VAL A 195 -7.13 -34.05 -6.39
C VAL A 195 -7.33 -35.45 -6.96
N GLY A 196 -7.72 -36.41 -6.11
CA GLY A 196 -8.04 -37.78 -6.58
C GLY A 196 -9.04 -37.76 -7.74
N HIS A 197 -9.07 -38.81 -8.56
CA HIS A 197 -10.05 -38.92 -9.64
C HIS A 197 -11.48 -38.95 -9.07
N LEU A 198 -12.12 -37.78 -9.08
CA LEU A 198 -13.46 -37.58 -8.55
C LEU A 198 -14.50 -37.98 -9.60
N SER A 199 -15.27 -39.03 -9.31
CA SER A 199 -16.54 -39.29 -9.98
C SER A 199 -17.55 -38.17 -9.67
N SER A 200 -18.44 -37.88 -10.60
CA SER A 200 -19.31 -36.67 -10.67
C SER A 200 -20.24 -36.41 -9.47
N LEU A 201 -20.32 -37.30 -8.49
CA LEU A 201 -21.25 -37.26 -7.35
C LEU A 201 -20.62 -37.73 -6.03
N SER A 202 -19.30 -37.60 -5.87
CA SER A 202 -18.60 -38.04 -4.66
C SER A 202 -18.55 -36.94 -3.59
N SER A 203 -18.75 -37.34 -2.32
CA SER A 203 -18.44 -36.49 -1.17
C SER A 203 -16.91 -36.34 -1.07
N VAL A 204 -16.43 -35.10 -1.00
CA VAL A 204 -14.99 -34.79 -0.99
C VAL A 204 -14.64 -34.07 0.29
N SER A 205 -13.63 -34.57 1.00
CA SER A 205 -13.04 -33.81 2.09
C SER A 205 -12.30 -32.58 1.55
N PRO A 206 -12.36 -31.42 2.23
CA PRO A 206 -11.60 -30.25 1.82
C PRO A 206 -10.11 -30.56 1.77
N LEU A 207 -9.39 -29.94 0.83
CA LEU A 207 -7.96 -30.18 0.65
C LEU A 207 -7.18 -29.67 1.85
N GLU A 208 -6.25 -30.48 2.35
CA GLU A 208 -5.48 -30.14 3.53
C GLU A 208 -4.34 -29.18 3.21
N PRO A 209 -4.10 -28.19 4.10
CA PRO A 209 -2.95 -27.31 3.97
C PRO A 209 -1.65 -28.06 4.26
N LEU A 210 -0.55 -27.60 3.66
CA LEU A 210 0.78 -28.20 3.84
C LEU A 210 1.62 -27.36 4.80
N THR A 211 2.20 -27.99 5.82
CA THR A 211 3.20 -27.36 6.68
C THR A 211 4.59 -27.44 6.06
N VAL A 212 5.29 -26.32 6.03
CA VAL A 212 6.63 -26.19 5.45
C VAL A 212 7.49 -25.27 6.31
N GLU A 213 8.81 -25.46 6.23
CA GLU A 213 9.81 -24.61 6.89
C GLU A 213 10.32 -23.54 5.92
N VAL A 214 10.42 -22.31 6.41
CA VAL A 214 11.00 -21.20 5.67
C VAL A 214 12.52 -21.34 5.64
N THR A 215 13.11 -21.17 4.46
CA THR A 215 14.58 -21.29 4.28
C THR A 215 15.26 -19.94 4.05
N GLU A 216 14.51 -18.94 3.59
CA GLU A 216 15.03 -17.63 3.23
C GLU A 216 14.41 -16.53 4.10
N CYS A 217 15.17 -15.48 4.43
CA CYS A 217 14.64 -14.27 5.08
C CYS A 217 14.22 -13.24 4.01
N PRO A 218 12.90 -12.97 3.81
CA PRO A 218 12.46 -12.06 2.76
C PRO A 218 12.93 -10.61 2.95
N ALA A 219 13.02 -10.14 4.20
CA ALA A 219 13.56 -8.81 4.50
C ALA A 219 15.03 -8.65 4.07
N ALA A 220 15.86 -9.67 4.31
CA ALA A 220 17.25 -9.68 3.88
C ALA A 220 17.35 -9.69 2.35
N ALA A 221 16.51 -10.46 1.66
CA ALA A 221 16.45 -10.48 0.20
C ALA A 221 16.07 -9.11 -0.40
N VAL A 222 15.13 -8.39 0.23
CA VAL A 222 14.77 -7.02 -0.17
C VAL A 222 15.95 -6.06 0.03
N LEU A 223 16.61 -6.11 1.19
CA LEU A 223 17.77 -5.28 1.48
C LEU A 223 18.92 -5.51 0.48
N ARG A 224 19.18 -6.78 0.14
CA ARG A 224 20.18 -7.18 -0.87
C ARG A 224 19.84 -6.60 -2.25
N LYS A 225 18.57 -6.63 -2.66
CA LYS A 225 18.13 -5.99 -3.91
C LYS A 225 18.33 -4.48 -3.88
N CYS A 226 17.94 -3.81 -2.79
CA CYS A 226 18.16 -2.36 -2.63
C CYS A 226 19.65 -1.99 -2.73
N HIS A 227 20.55 -2.87 -2.28
CA HIS A 227 21.98 -2.69 -2.44
C HIS A 227 22.44 -2.87 -3.91
N MET A 228 22.04 -3.96 -4.56
CA MET A 228 22.45 -4.27 -5.95
C MET A 228 22.00 -3.21 -6.96
N PHE A 229 20.77 -2.70 -6.82
CA PHE A 229 20.22 -1.73 -7.77
C PHE A 229 20.53 -0.27 -7.40
N GLY A 230 21.01 -0.03 -6.18
CA GLY A 230 21.14 1.31 -5.61
C GLY A 230 19.78 1.97 -5.36
N ALA A 231 19.62 2.60 -4.19
CA ALA A 231 18.37 3.29 -3.84
C ALA A 231 18.25 4.72 -4.43
N HIS A 232 19.05 5.05 -5.45
CA HIS A 232 19.11 6.40 -6.01
C HIS A 232 18.17 6.53 -7.21
N THR A 233 17.05 7.20 -6.98
CA THR A 233 16.15 7.63 -8.05
C THR A 233 16.21 9.15 -8.15
N ILE A 234 16.81 9.65 -9.23
CA ILE A 234 16.79 11.09 -9.52
C ILE A 234 15.41 11.46 -10.02
N SER A 235 14.74 12.37 -9.32
CA SER A 235 13.42 12.83 -9.75
C SER A 235 13.50 13.65 -11.05
N PRO A 236 12.47 13.63 -11.90
CA PRO A 236 12.40 14.51 -13.07
C PRO A 236 12.57 15.99 -12.72
N LEU A 237 12.00 16.44 -11.60
CA LEU A 237 12.13 17.82 -11.14
C LEU A 237 13.59 18.20 -10.86
N GLU A 238 14.34 17.30 -10.21
CA GLU A 238 15.77 17.50 -9.97
C GLU A 238 16.57 17.52 -11.28
N LYS A 239 16.20 16.69 -12.27
CA LYS A 239 16.82 16.75 -13.61
C LYS A 239 16.54 18.07 -14.34
N GLU A 240 15.36 18.64 -14.17
CA GLU A 240 15.03 19.95 -14.75
C GLU A 240 15.88 21.07 -14.12
N TYR A 241 16.07 21.06 -12.80
CA TYR A 241 16.98 21.99 -12.14
C TYR A 241 18.42 21.85 -12.67
N ASP A 242 18.92 20.62 -12.78
CA ASP A 242 20.26 20.34 -13.32
C ASP A 242 20.37 20.82 -14.77
N LEU A 243 19.32 20.63 -15.59
CA LEU A 243 19.29 21.06 -16.98
C LEU A 243 19.31 22.59 -17.10
N VAL A 244 18.49 23.29 -16.32
CA VAL A 244 18.45 24.76 -16.35
C VAL A 244 19.78 25.33 -15.88
N LEU A 245 20.31 24.85 -14.76
CA LEU A 245 21.56 25.38 -14.18
C LEU A 245 22.77 25.10 -15.08
N HIS A 246 22.95 23.87 -15.56
CA HIS A 246 24.13 23.51 -16.35
C HIS A 246 23.99 23.83 -17.85
N SER A 247 22.80 23.73 -18.44
CA SER A 247 22.65 23.97 -19.89
C SER A 247 22.32 25.42 -20.22
N CYS A 248 21.44 26.07 -19.46
CA CYS A 248 21.06 27.46 -19.73
C CYS A 248 22.05 28.43 -19.09
N PHE A 249 22.27 28.34 -17.77
CA PHE A 249 23.13 29.30 -17.07
C PHE A 249 24.60 29.09 -17.39
N GLU A 250 25.15 27.90 -17.14
CA GLU A 250 26.58 27.67 -17.27
C GLU A 250 27.10 27.65 -18.71
N LYS A 251 26.38 27.04 -19.66
CA LYS A 251 26.86 26.88 -21.05
C LYS A 251 26.45 28.01 -22.00
N VAL A 252 25.36 28.71 -21.72
CA VAL A 252 24.83 29.74 -22.65
C VAL A 252 24.96 31.13 -22.03
N LEU A 253 24.29 31.37 -20.90
CA LEU A 253 24.16 32.72 -20.36
C LEU A 253 25.48 33.27 -19.81
N LEU A 254 26.22 32.45 -19.07
CA LEU A 254 27.46 32.84 -18.42
C LEU A 254 28.57 33.16 -19.45
N PRO A 255 28.82 32.34 -20.50
CA PRO A 255 29.71 32.72 -21.59
C PRO A 255 29.22 33.92 -22.41
N ALA A 256 27.91 34.05 -22.65
CA ALA A 256 27.36 35.18 -23.40
C ALA A 256 27.58 36.52 -22.66
N VAL A 257 27.33 36.55 -21.35
CA VAL A 257 27.59 37.76 -20.54
C VAL A 257 29.07 38.06 -20.48
N ALA A 258 29.93 37.06 -20.29
CA ALA A 258 31.38 37.25 -20.35
C ALA A 258 31.83 37.83 -21.69
N PHE A 259 31.26 37.37 -22.81
CA PHE A 259 31.54 37.89 -24.14
C PHE A 259 31.06 39.33 -24.33
N VAL A 260 29.86 39.69 -23.83
CA VAL A 260 29.35 41.07 -23.87
C VAL A 260 30.21 42.00 -23.01
N CYS A 261 30.64 41.57 -21.83
CA CYS A 261 31.58 42.32 -20.99
C CYS A 261 32.92 42.54 -21.72
N PHE A 262 33.44 41.51 -22.39
CA PHE A 262 34.64 41.61 -23.20
C PHE A 262 34.48 42.64 -24.34
N LEU A 263 33.39 42.57 -25.11
CA LEU A 263 33.09 43.55 -26.16
C LEU A 263 32.94 44.98 -25.61
N SER A 264 32.30 45.14 -24.45
CA SER A 264 32.18 46.44 -23.78
C SER A 264 33.56 47.00 -23.43
N SER A 265 34.46 46.17 -22.88
CA SER A 265 35.80 46.60 -22.52
C SER A 265 36.69 46.91 -23.73
N VAL A 266 36.56 46.15 -24.82
CA VAL A 266 37.25 46.44 -26.09
C VAL A 266 36.72 47.75 -26.69
N SER A 267 35.41 48.00 -26.64
CA SER A 267 34.83 49.26 -27.09
C SER A 267 35.35 50.46 -26.26
N ARG A 268 35.40 50.32 -24.93
CA ARG A 268 36.00 51.35 -24.06
C ARG A 268 37.48 51.58 -24.33
N TYR A 269 38.23 50.52 -24.65
CA TYR A 269 39.65 50.62 -25.03
C TYR A 269 39.85 51.53 -26.26
N PHE A 270 39.07 51.31 -27.32
CA PHE A 270 39.16 52.13 -28.53
C PHE A 270 38.62 53.56 -28.33
N ALA A 271 37.60 53.74 -27.48
CA ALA A 271 36.98 55.04 -27.25
C ALA A 271 37.85 56.00 -26.41
N TYR A 272 38.60 55.51 -25.41
CA TYR A 272 39.33 56.38 -24.47
C TYR A 272 40.82 56.58 -24.77
N GLN A 273 41.42 55.85 -25.74
CA GLN A 273 42.82 55.99 -26.21
C GLN A 273 43.89 56.22 -25.12
N ARG A 274 43.73 55.63 -23.92
CA ARG A 274 44.75 55.68 -22.85
C ARG A 274 45.17 54.27 -22.47
N LEU A 275 46.42 53.92 -22.84
CA LEU A 275 47.10 52.73 -22.35
C LEU A 275 47.60 52.98 -20.93
N ASP A 276 46.76 52.70 -19.94
CA ASP A 276 47.24 52.45 -18.59
C ASP A 276 46.94 50.99 -18.18
N LEU A 277 47.80 50.43 -17.34
CA LEU A 277 47.68 49.08 -16.76
C LEU A 277 46.33 48.85 -16.03
N TYR A 278 45.62 49.95 -15.71
CA TYR A 278 44.28 49.98 -15.10
C TYR A 278 43.16 49.40 -15.99
N TRP A 279 43.34 49.32 -17.32
CA TRP A 279 42.30 48.78 -18.20
C TRP A 279 42.00 47.29 -17.94
N LEU A 280 43.05 46.48 -17.73
CA LEU A 280 42.90 45.05 -17.45
C LEU A 280 42.26 44.82 -16.08
N GLY A 281 42.66 45.61 -15.07
CA GLY A 281 42.04 45.59 -13.74
C GLY A 281 40.55 45.93 -13.79
N SER A 282 40.19 47.03 -14.47
CA SER A 282 38.79 47.45 -14.64
C SER A 282 37.96 46.41 -15.40
N PHE A 283 38.51 45.75 -16.42
CA PHE A 283 37.83 44.64 -17.09
C PHE A 283 37.57 43.46 -16.16
N THR A 284 38.56 43.04 -15.37
CA THR A 284 38.40 41.90 -14.45
C THR A 284 37.35 42.16 -13.37
N VAL A 285 37.26 43.40 -12.87
CA VAL A 285 36.27 43.82 -11.88
C VAL A 285 34.87 43.88 -12.49
N ASP A 286 34.72 44.49 -13.67
CA ASP A 286 33.45 44.56 -14.38
C ASP A 286 32.94 43.15 -14.72
N LEU A 287 33.83 42.25 -15.14
CA LEU A 287 33.51 40.85 -15.38
C LEU A 287 33.09 40.14 -14.08
N GLY A 288 33.84 40.32 -12.99
CA GLY A 288 33.50 39.72 -11.69
C GLY A 288 32.11 40.15 -11.18
N ILE A 289 31.80 41.45 -11.28
CA ILE A 289 30.52 42.01 -10.84
C ILE A 289 29.37 41.56 -11.75
N ALA A 290 29.57 41.52 -13.07
CA ALA A 290 28.54 41.07 -14.01
C ALA A 290 28.23 39.57 -13.86
N MET A 291 29.23 38.76 -13.52
CA MET A 291 29.11 37.31 -13.41
C MET A 291 28.61 36.84 -12.04
N LEU A 292 28.76 37.64 -10.99
CA LEU A 292 28.38 37.26 -9.63
C LEU A 292 26.87 36.99 -9.45
N PRO A 293 25.94 37.84 -9.94
CA PRO A 293 24.51 37.51 -9.97
C PRO A 293 24.22 36.26 -10.81
N LEU A 294 25.01 36.08 -11.87
CA LEU A 294 25.11 34.92 -12.77
C LEU A 294 25.19 33.58 -12.06
N LEU A 295 26.03 33.59 -11.03
CA LEU A 295 26.40 32.43 -10.29
C LEU A 295 25.25 32.03 -9.34
N PHE A 296 24.64 32.96 -8.61
CA PHE A 296 23.68 32.65 -7.53
C PHE A 296 24.29 31.77 -6.43
N PRO A 297 25.33 32.23 -5.71
CA PRO A 297 26.04 31.39 -4.75
C PRO A 297 25.16 30.97 -3.56
N SER A 298 24.07 31.67 -3.25
CA SER A 298 23.10 31.27 -2.22
C SER A 298 22.15 30.13 -2.63
N LEU A 299 22.06 29.81 -3.93
CA LEU A 299 21.09 28.87 -4.49
C LEU A 299 21.22 27.43 -3.95
N PRO A 300 22.42 26.83 -3.82
CA PRO A 300 22.55 25.48 -3.26
C PRO A 300 21.97 25.34 -1.84
N ILE A 301 22.28 26.28 -0.95
CA ILE A 301 21.76 26.31 0.42
C ILE A 301 20.24 26.45 0.41
N PHE A 302 19.70 27.33 -0.44
CA PHE A 302 18.27 27.53 -0.56
C PHE A 302 17.55 26.26 -1.04
N PHE A 303 18.03 25.62 -2.11
CA PHE A 303 17.40 24.41 -2.66
C PHE A 303 17.41 23.24 -1.69
N ILE A 304 18.54 23.02 -1.01
CA ILE A 304 18.66 21.98 0.02
C ILE A 304 17.69 22.30 1.18
N GLY A 305 17.72 23.52 1.70
CA GLY A 305 16.81 23.95 2.78
C GLY A 305 15.33 23.79 2.39
N PHE A 306 14.96 24.23 1.19
CA PHE A 306 13.61 24.14 0.65
C PHE A 306 13.15 22.69 0.48
N LYS A 307 14.03 21.80 -0.02
CA LYS A 307 13.76 20.35 -0.14
C LYS A 307 13.45 19.72 1.21
N PHE A 308 14.24 20.00 2.25
CA PHE A 308 14.01 19.44 3.59
C PHE A 308 12.80 20.06 4.30
N TYR A 309 12.54 21.36 4.10
CA TYR A 309 11.38 22.03 4.65
C TYR A 309 10.07 21.44 4.10
N ASN A 310 9.95 21.31 2.77
CA ASN A 310 8.74 20.74 2.16
C ASN A 310 8.57 19.25 2.47
N SER A 311 9.67 18.49 2.56
CA SER A 311 9.62 17.10 3.03
C SER A 311 9.12 16.98 4.47
N ALA A 312 9.47 17.94 5.34
CA ALA A 312 8.93 18.01 6.70
C ALA A 312 7.44 18.36 6.71
N CYS A 313 6.98 19.30 5.88
CA CYS A 313 5.55 19.60 5.72
C CYS A 313 4.76 18.34 5.33
N LEU A 314 5.26 17.58 4.35
CA LEU A 314 4.64 16.32 3.90
C LEU A 314 4.65 15.24 5.00
N SER A 315 5.73 15.15 5.78
CA SER A 315 5.82 14.19 6.89
C SER A 315 4.84 14.53 8.03
N HIS A 316 4.47 15.80 8.19
CA HIS A 316 3.45 16.21 9.16
C HIS A 316 2.06 15.82 8.68
N THR A 317 1.72 16.01 7.40
CA THR A 317 0.40 15.60 6.88
C THR A 317 0.16 14.10 7.00
N ASP A 318 1.19 13.28 6.78
CA ASP A 318 1.12 11.81 6.88
C ASP A 318 0.82 11.31 8.30
N LYS A 319 1.44 11.91 9.34
CA LYS A 319 1.26 11.47 10.73
C LYS A 319 -0.15 11.64 11.29
N TYR A 320 -0.96 12.51 10.70
CA TYR A 320 -2.31 12.81 11.17
C TYR A 320 -3.40 12.16 10.31
N ASN A 321 -3.08 11.76 9.07
CA ASN A 321 -3.99 11.06 8.17
C ASN A 321 -3.70 9.55 8.09
N ILE A 322 -3.18 8.94 9.18
CA ILE A 322 -2.92 7.49 9.20
C ILE A 322 -4.25 6.75 9.19
N VAL A 323 -4.66 6.34 8.00
CA VAL A 323 -5.67 5.32 7.74
C VAL A 323 -5.22 4.02 8.41
N ARG A 324 -5.70 3.76 9.63
CA ARG A 324 -5.39 2.50 10.33
C ARG A 324 -6.10 1.36 9.62
N TYR A 325 -5.39 0.54 8.84
CA TYR A 325 -5.98 -0.61 8.17
C TYR A 325 -6.87 -1.43 9.12
N PRO A 326 -8.14 -1.70 8.76
CA PRO A 326 -9.18 -2.10 9.71
C PRO A 326 -9.14 -3.59 10.03
N PHE A 327 -7.98 -4.24 9.99
CA PHE A 327 -7.84 -5.64 10.42
C PHE A 327 -8.06 -5.82 11.92
N VAL A 328 -8.39 -4.76 12.66
CA VAL A 328 -8.76 -4.84 14.08
C VAL A 328 -9.99 -5.75 14.22
N ASP A 329 -9.79 -6.83 14.96
CA ASP A 329 -10.77 -7.89 15.15
C ASP A 329 -12.11 -7.29 15.66
N LYS A 330 -13.22 -7.62 14.99
CA LYS A 330 -14.61 -7.16 15.33
C LYS A 330 -15.06 -7.55 16.75
N ARG A 331 -14.21 -8.21 17.54
CA ARG A 331 -14.44 -8.59 18.93
C ARG A 331 -14.15 -7.48 19.94
N ARG A 332 -13.37 -6.45 19.59
CA ARG A 332 -13.14 -5.31 20.48
C ARG A 332 -14.29 -4.31 20.34
N LYS A 333 -15.06 -4.11 21.42
CA LYS A 333 -16.18 -3.15 21.51
C LYS A 333 -15.74 -1.68 21.34
N ASP A 334 -14.43 -1.41 21.30
CA ASP A 334 -13.90 -0.07 21.14
C ASP A 334 -13.87 0.29 19.64
N SER A 335 -15.02 0.77 19.14
CA SER A 335 -15.10 1.48 17.86
C SER A 335 -14.40 2.84 17.98
N THR A 336 -13.08 2.85 18.08
CA THR A 336 -12.32 4.09 17.85
C THR A 336 -12.51 4.47 16.38
N PRO A 337 -12.87 5.73 16.07
CA PRO A 337 -13.06 6.17 14.69
C PRO A 337 -11.80 5.87 13.85
N PHE A 338 -12.03 5.44 12.61
CA PHE A 338 -10.98 5.04 11.67
C PHE A 338 -10.08 6.22 11.25
N VAL A 339 -10.64 7.42 11.30
CA VAL A 339 -9.96 8.70 11.18
C VAL A 339 -10.13 9.42 12.50
N GLU A 340 -9.08 9.45 13.31
CA GLU A 340 -8.97 10.48 14.33
C GLU A 340 -8.44 11.72 13.62
N ASP A 341 -9.32 12.67 13.29
CA ASP A 341 -8.95 14.05 12.93
C ASP A 341 -8.37 14.75 14.16
N LYS A 342 -7.23 14.25 14.64
CA LYS A 342 -6.41 14.97 15.61
C LYS A 342 -5.77 16.09 14.83
N LYS A 343 -6.30 17.31 14.98
CA LYS A 343 -5.63 18.54 14.54
C LYS A 343 -4.16 18.41 14.90
N ALA A 344 -3.32 18.41 13.86
CA ALA A 344 -1.88 18.35 13.99
C ALA A 344 -1.42 19.30 15.11
N PRO A 345 -0.85 18.84 16.24
CA PRO A 345 -0.12 19.76 17.10
C PRO A 345 0.89 20.47 16.22
N LYS A 346 0.89 21.81 16.28
CA LYS A 346 1.87 22.70 15.63
C LYS A 346 3.25 22.46 16.25
N ARG A 347 3.79 21.25 16.15
CA ARG A 347 5.19 20.97 16.38
C ARG A 347 5.94 21.66 15.25
N ASN A 348 6.97 22.43 15.60
CA ASN A 348 7.75 23.24 14.67
C ASN A 348 8.16 22.41 13.45
N VAL A 349 7.61 22.70 12.27
CA VAL A 349 7.99 22.06 11.00
C VAL A 349 9.51 22.13 10.82
N PHE A 350 10.11 23.24 11.23
CA PHE A 350 11.54 23.46 11.29
C PHE A 350 12.31 22.43 12.14
N SER A 351 11.79 21.99 13.29
CA SER A 351 12.48 20.97 14.10
C SER A 351 12.46 19.61 13.40
N THR A 352 11.38 19.33 12.66
CA THR A 352 11.26 18.12 11.85
C THR A 352 12.15 18.18 10.63
N ALA A 353 12.23 19.34 9.95
CA ALA A 353 13.15 19.58 8.84
C ALA A 353 14.61 19.45 9.29
N ALA A 354 14.97 20.02 10.44
CA ALA A 354 16.30 19.86 11.03
C ALA A 354 16.60 18.39 11.39
N ALA A 355 15.62 17.66 11.93
CA ALA A 355 15.76 16.23 12.20
C ALA A 355 15.93 15.39 10.92
N LEU A 356 15.21 15.74 9.83
CA LEU A 356 15.37 15.10 8.52
C LEU A 356 16.73 15.39 7.91
N PHE A 357 17.20 16.64 8.00
CA PHE A 357 18.53 17.05 7.56
C PHE A 357 19.63 16.34 8.34
N LEU A 358 19.49 16.20 9.66
CA LEU A 358 20.39 15.37 10.50
C LEU A 358 20.22 13.86 10.27
N GLY A 359 19.31 13.46 9.38
CA GLY A 359 19.07 12.06 9.02
C GLY A 359 18.28 11.25 10.05
N ARG A 360 17.65 11.85 11.06
CA ARG A 360 16.95 11.16 12.16
C ARG A 360 15.50 10.71 11.85
N GLY A 361 14.99 10.93 10.64
CA GLY A 361 13.63 10.51 10.23
C GLY A 361 13.49 9.02 9.86
N ASN A 362 12.27 8.54 9.60
CA ASN A 362 12.01 7.15 9.18
C ASN A 362 12.12 6.94 7.65
N GLY A 363 12.09 8.02 6.86
CA GLY A 363 12.26 7.96 5.40
C GLY A 363 13.72 8.06 4.93
N LEU A 364 13.89 8.09 3.60
CA LEU A 364 15.15 8.27 2.88
C LEU A 364 15.24 9.67 2.24
N PRO A 365 15.37 10.76 3.02
CA PRO A 365 15.31 12.12 2.49
C PRO A 365 16.47 12.52 1.57
N PHE A 366 17.61 11.81 1.59
CA PHE A 366 18.75 12.12 0.72
C PHE A 366 18.71 11.29 -0.58
N THR A 367 18.46 9.98 -0.51
CA THR A 367 18.50 9.09 -1.69
C THR A 367 17.22 9.06 -2.52
N SER A 368 16.05 9.16 -1.87
CA SER A 368 14.73 9.03 -2.51
C SER A 368 13.70 9.89 -1.78
N ASN A 369 13.83 11.21 -1.92
CA ASN A 369 12.91 12.14 -1.27
C ASN A 369 11.54 12.11 -1.98
N LEU A 370 10.48 11.89 -1.21
CA LEU A 370 9.12 11.80 -1.72
C LEU A 370 8.60 13.13 -2.27
N TYR A 371 9.07 14.27 -1.76
CA TYR A 371 8.59 15.59 -2.19
C TYR A 371 8.78 15.85 -3.71
N PRO A 372 10.02 15.83 -4.26
CA PRO A 372 10.21 16.08 -5.69
C PRO A 372 9.64 14.96 -6.57
N ILE A 373 9.58 13.73 -6.06
CA ILE A 373 8.93 12.62 -6.75
C ILE A 373 7.44 12.92 -6.92
N LEU A 374 6.72 13.24 -5.84
CA LEU A 374 5.29 13.58 -5.91
C LEU A 374 5.02 14.85 -6.73
N GLY A 375 5.91 15.84 -6.65
CA GLY A 375 5.80 17.07 -7.44
C GLY A 375 5.96 16.87 -8.95
N SER A 376 6.54 15.74 -9.38
CA SER A 376 6.75 15.41 -10.79
C SER A 376 5.85 14.29 -11.30
N VAL A 377 4.90 13.81 -10.48
CA VAL A 377 3.94 12.78 -10.90
C VAL A 377 2.96 13.37 -11.91
N THR A 378 2.98 12.85 -13.14
CA THR A 378 1.99 13.16 -14.18
C THR A 378 0.87 12.11 -14.27
N SER A 379 1.16 10.88 -13.86
CA SER A 379 0.21 9.77 -13.86
C SER A 379 0.44 8.85 -12.66
N VAL A 380 -0.64 8.50 -11.95
CA VAL A 380 -0.59 7.50 -10.87
C VAL A 380 -1.24 6.21 -11.38
N THR A 381 -0.45 5.15 -11.51
CA THR A 381 -0.98 3.82 -11.86
C THR A 381 -1.21 3.02 -10.59
N MET A 382 -2.48 2.79 -10.26
CA MET A 382 -2.86 1.92 -9.16
C MET A 382 -2.96 0.48 -9.67
N ILE A 383 -1.89 -0.31 -9.46
CA ILE A 383 -1.84 -1.72 -9.87
C ILE A 383 -2.94 -2.52 -9.13
N ASN A 384 -3.14 -2.21 -7.84
CA ASN A 384 -4.08 -2.91 -6.99
C ASN A 384 -5.31 -2.05 -6.69
N LYS A 385 -6.50 -2.55 -7.04
CA LYS A 385 -7.78 -1.90 -6.69
C LYS A 385 -8.14 -2.10 -5.22
N LYS A 386 -7.98 -3.32 -4.71
CA LYS A 386 -8.44 -3.72 -3.37
C LYS A 386 -7.49 -3.24 -2.28
N GLY A 387 -8.02 -2.51 -1.30
CA GLY A 387 -7.28 -1.91 -0.21
C GLY A 387 -6.66 -0.55 -0.52
N ILE A 388 -6.70 -0.09 -1.78
CA ILE A 388 -6.24 1.23 -2.21
C ILE A 388 -7.42 2.08 -2.72
N LEU A 389 -8.11 1.61 -3.77
CA LEU A 389 -9.28 2.29 -4.35
C LEU A 389 -10.61 1.78 -3.81
N SER A 390 -10.65 0.53 -3.35
CA SER A 390 -11.84 -0.08 -2.76
C SER A 390 -11.50 -0.69 -1.41
N TRP A 391 -12.50 -0.89 -0.56
CA TRP A 391 -12.31 -1.67 0.66
C TRP A 391 -11.86 -3.11 0.33
N PRO A 392 -11.01 -3.72 1.17
CA PRO A 392 -10.51 -5.08 0.95
C PRO A 392 -11.60 -6.14 1.17
N ASP A 393 -12.52 -5.89 2.11
CA ASP A 393 -13.75 -6.67 2.29
C ASP A 393 -14.89 -6.01 1.51
N PRO A 394 -15.64 -6.76 0.68
CA PRO A 394 -16.79 -6.22 -0.03
C PRO A 394 -17.95 -5.95 0.94
N SER A 395 -18.57 -4.78 0.82
CA SER A 395 -19.81 -4.39 1.50
C SER A 395 -21.04 -4.80 0.67
N VAL A 396 -22.20 -4.86 1.32
CA VAL A 396 -23.49 -5.03 0.64
C VAL A 396 -23.95 -3.65 0.17
N GLU A 397 -24.27 -3.54 -1.11
CA GLU A 397 -24.78 -2.30 -1.72
C GLU A 397 -26.25 -2.40 -2.11
N LYS A 398 -26.73 -3.60 -2.48
CA LYS A 398 -28.11 -3.83 -2.91
C LYS A 398 -28.67 -5.13 -2.38
N ALA A 399 -29.94 -5.13 -2.02
CA ALA A 399 -30.73 -6.33 -1.75
C ALA A 399 -31.92 -6.37 -2.70
N PHE A 400 -32.14 -7.52 -3.32
CA PHE A 400 -33.28 -7.77 -4.20
C PHE A 400 -34.16 -8.84 -3.57
N PHE A 401 -35.48 -8.61 -3.56
CA PHE A 401 -36.47 -9.58 -3.10
C PHE A 401 -37.79 -9.41 -3.84
N PHE A 402 -38.57 -10.48 -3.91
CA PHE A 402 -39.87 -10.47 -4.57
C PHE A 402 -40.96 -9.95 -3.63
N SER A 403 -42.01 -9.41 -4.23
CA SER A 403 -43.25 -9.07 -3.54
C SER A 403 -44.43 -9.56 -4.36
N SER A 404 -45.54 -9.84 -3.67
CA SER A 404 -46.80 -10.19 -4.30
C SER A 404 -47.30 -9.11 -5.26
N ASP A 405 -47.67 -9.51 -6.49
CA ASP A 405 -48.58 -8.74 -7.36
C ASP A 405 -50.06 -9.08 -7.11
N ALA A 406 -50.37 -10.05 -6.23
CA ALA A 406 -51.72 -10.53 -6.01
C ALA A 406 -52.48 -9.71 -4.95
N ASP A 407 -53.56 -9.06 -5.40
CA ASP A 407 -54.65 -8.52 -4.61
C ASP A 407 -55.23 -9.60 -3.67
N HIS A 408 -54.86 -9.57 -2.40
CA HIS A 408 -55.66 -10.23 -1.36
C HIS A 408 -56.48 -9.18 -0.59
N PRO A 409 -57.81 -9.13 -0.79
CA PRO A 409 -58.69 -8.27 -0.02
C PRO A 409 -58.99 -8.98 1.30
N SER A 410 -58.06 -9.00 2.25
CA SER A 410 -58.43 -9.21 3.66
C SER A 410 -57.27 -9.01 4.64
N LYS A 411 -57.50 -8.05 5.55
CA LYS A 411 -56.91 -7.91 6.89
C LYS A 411 -55.49 -7.36 7.01
N GLN A 412 -55.30 -6.10 6.61
CA GLN A 412 -54.75 -5.03 7.49
C GLN A 412 -54.87 -3.66 6.81
N LYS A 413 -56.06 -3.07 6.87
CA LYS A 413 -56.44 -1.81 6.21
C LYS A 413 -55.90 -0.54 6.91
N ILE A 414 -54.71 -0.59 7.52
CA ILE A 414 -54.15 0.56 8.27
C ILE A 414 -52.69 0.89 7.86
N ARG A 415 -52.05 0.13 6.96
CA ARG A 415 -50.64 0.36 6.58
C ARG A 415 -50.41 0.61 5.08
N CYS A 416 -51.48 0.90 4.33
CA CYS A 416 -51.56 0.67 2.88
C CYS A 416 -51.46 1.90 1.96
N ASP A 417 -51.08 3.09 2.47
CA ASP A 417 -50.95 4.27 1.59
C ASP A 417 -49.53 4.48 1.06
N THR A 418 -48.51 3.93 1.74
CA THR A 418 -47.09 4.10 1.34
C THR A 418 -46.60 2.94 0.47
N LEU A 419 -47.01 1.71 0.77
CA LEU A 419 -46.66 0.50 -0.01
C LEU A 419 -47.34 0.45 -1.38
N SER A 420 -48.55 0.99 -1.51
CA SER A 420 -49.30 1.07 -2.77
C SER A 420 -48.67 2.07 -3.76
N ALA A 421 -48.08 3.16 -3.25
CA ALA A 421 -47.28 4.07 -4.05
C ALA A 421 -45.98 3.40 -4.55
N LEU A 422 -45.31 2.61 -3.71
CA LEU A 422 -44.09 1.86 -4.05
C LEU A 422 -44.36 0.65 -4.97
N SER A 423 -45.50 -0.03 -4.83
CA SER A 423 -45.90 -1.15 -5.70
C SER A 423 -46.33 -0.70 -7.09
N SER A 424 -46.80 0.54 -7.25
CA SER A 424 -47.19 1.09 -8.56
C SER A 424 -46.01 1.27 -9.54
N ILE A 425 -44.77 1.33 -9.03
CA ILE A 425 -43.56 1.64 -9.81
C ILE A 425 -42.78 0.36 -10.19
N THR A 426 -42.93 -0.76 -9.46
CA THR A 426 -42.20 -2.01 -9.75
C THR A 426 -43.10 -3.24 -9.56
N LYS A 427 -43.59 -3.79 -10.68
CA LYS A 427 -44.41 -5.01 -10.69
C LYS A 427 -43.63 -6.19 -10.08
N GLY A 428 -44.01 -6.66 -8.89
CA GLY A 428 -43.60 -7.94 -8.30
C GLY A 428 -42.17 -8.09 -7.77
N ALA A 429 -41.32 -7.06 -7.74
CA ALA A 429 -39.97 -7.17 -7.18
C ALA A 429 -39.40 -5.82 -6.71
N TYR A 430 -38.67 -5.84 -5.59
CA TYR A 430 -38.07 -4.66 -4.97
C TYR A 430 -36.55 -4.77 -4.92
N VAL A 431 -35.88 -3.64 -5.20
CA VAL A 431 -34.44 -3.44 -5.00
C VAL A 431 -34.28 -2.39 -3.92
N MET A 432 -33.47 -2.68 -2.92
CA MET A 432 -33.14 -1.79 -1.82
C MET A 432 -31.66 -1.49 -1.83
N ASP A 433 -31.31 -0.21 -1.78
CA ASP A 433 -29.94 0.27 -1.81
C ASP A 433 -29.39 0.53 -0.40
N PHE A 434 -28.09 0.32 -0.23
CA PHE A 434 -27.34 0.48 1.01
C PHE A 434 -26.13 1.38 0.79
N SER A 435 -25.97 2.38 1.65
CA SER A 435 -24.79 3.23 1.70
C SER A 435 -23.84 2.83 2.82
N GLN A 436 -22.54 2.85 2.53
CA GLN A 436 -21.50 2.64 3.52
C GLN A 436 -21.16 3.94 4.26
N GLU A 437 -21.05 3.88 5.59
CA GLU A 437 -20.64 5.02 6.40
C GLU A 437 -19.14 5.35 6.19
N THR A 438 -18.81 6.62 5.97
CA THR A 438 -17.43 7.06 5.66
C THR A 438 -16.53 7.08 6.90
N THR A 439 -17.09 7.24 8.09
CA THR A 439 -16.36 7.37 9.36
C THR A 439 -16.09 6.03 10.04
N GLN A 440 -16.90 5.01 9.74
CA GLN A 440 -16.85 3.67 10.34
C GLN A 440 -16.70 2.59 9.27
N ALA A 441 -15.57 1.90 9.28
CA ALA A 441 -15.32 0.82 8.33
C ALA A 441 -16.38 -0.29 8.43
N PHE A 442 -16.89 -0.74 7.27
CA PHE A 442 -17.82 -1.87 7.13
C PHE A 442 -19.19 -1.71 7.80
N LYS A 443 -19.59 -0.49 8.18
CA LYS A 443 -20.96 -0.21 8.61
C LYS A 443 -21.78 0.28 7.43
N VAL A 444 -22.97 -0.29 7.27
CA VAL A 444 -23.89 0.02 6.17
C VAL A 444 -25.23 0.47 6.75
N HIS A 445 -25.91 1.36 6.03
CA HIS A 445 -27.24 1.86 6.37
C HIS A 445 -28.17 1.70 5.18
N PHE A 446 -29.46 1.57 5.46
CA PHE A 446 -30.49 1.61 4.42
C PHE A 446 -30.66 3.04 3.92
N ASP A 447 -30.71 3.22 2.59
CA ASP A 447 -30.94 4.55 2.00
C ASP A 447 -32.40 4.99 2.15
N ASP A 448 -33.35 4.03 2.15
CA ASP A 448 -34.77 4.29 2.36
C ASP A 448 -35.10 4.33 3.88
N PRO A 449 -35.59 5.46 4.42
CA PRO A 449 -35.97 5.57 5.83
C PRO A 449 -37.16 4.66 6.22
N ASN A 450 -37.98 4.24 5.26
CA ASN A 450 -39.18 3.42 5.50
C ASN A 450 -38.91 1.91 5.37
N TRP A 451 -37.64 1.48 5.30
CA TRP A 451 -37.25 0.08 5.12
C TRP A 451 -37.89 -0.89 6.14
N HIS A 452 -38.20 -0.40 7.35
CA HIS A 452 -38.86 -1.18 8.42
C HIS A 452 -40.19 -1.81 7.99
N ILE A 453 -40.89 -1.22 7.03
CA ILE A 453 -42.14 -1.75 6.48
C ILE A 453 -41.89 -3.09 5.77
N LEU A 454 -40.72 -3.24 5.14
CA LEU A 454 -40.32 -4.42 4.37
C LEU A 454 -39.55 -5.45 5.22
N LEU A 455 -39.55 -5.29 6.55
CA LEU A 455 -38.81 -6.19 7.46
C LEU A 455 -39.25 -7.65 7.30
N SER A 456 -40.53 -7.92 7.03
CA SER A 456 -41.05 -9.27 6.81
C SER A 456 -40.41 -9.96 5.59
N HIS A 457 -40.09 -9.20 4.55
CA HIS A 457 -39.42 -9.68 3.34
C HIS A 457 -37.93 -9.91 3.58
N LEU A 458 -37.30 -9.06 4.39
CA LEU A 458 -35.87 -9.13 4.68
C LEU A 458 -35.52 -10.18 5.74
N ARG A 459 -36.46 -10.62 6.58
CA ARG A 459 -36.22 -11.57 7.69
C ARG A 459 -35.45 -12.83 7.27
N PRO A 460 -35.82 -13.57 6.21
CA PRO A 460 -35.05 -14.74 5.77
C PRO A 460 -33.60 -14.39 5.40
N LEU A 461 -33.38 -13.24 4.77
CA LEU A 461 -32.05 -12.76 4.41
C LEU A 461 -31.22 -12.39 5.66
N GLY A 462 -31.82 -11.72 6.63
CA GLY A 462 -31.19 -11.41 7.92
C GLY A 462 -30.84 -12.67 8.72
N LEU A 463 -31.73 -13.66 8.73
CA LEU A 463 -31.51 -14.95 9.39
C LEU A 463 -30.40 -15.75 8.68
N ASN A 464 -30.39 -15.76 7.35
CA ASN A 464 -29.29 -16.34 6.57
C ASN A 464 -27.95 -15.65 6.90
N ALA A 465 -27.91 -14.31 6.97
CA ALA A 465 -26.72 -13.56 7.34
C ALA A 465 -26.23 -13.83 8.79
N LEU A 466 -27.15 -14.18 9.70
CA LEU A 466 -26.85 -14.58 11.08
C LEU A 466 -26.27 -16.01 11.15
N LEU A 467 -26.90 -16.97 10.49
CA LEU A 467 -26.49 -18.39 10.54
C LEU A 467 -25.24 -18.64 9.70
N ASN A 468 -25.12 -17.99 8.54
CA ASN A 468 -23.91 -17.96 7.71
C ASN A 468 -22.98 -16.79 8.09
N SER A 469 -22.85 -16.49 9.38
CA SER A 469 -22.05 -15.37 9.90
C SER A 469 -20.55 -15.66 9.97
N CYS A 470 -19.77 -14.63 10.35
CA CYS A 470 -18.32 -14.72 10.48
C CYS A 470 -17.80 -15.72 11.51
N LEU A 471 -18.68 -16.39 12.28
CA LEU A 471 -18.30 -17.50 13.15
C LEU A 471 -17.77 -18.70 12.34
N LEU A 472 -18.39 -18.99 11.20
CA LEU A 472 -18.00 -20.09 10.29
C LEU A 472 -16.91 -19.68 9.30
N ARG A 473 -16.02 -18.77 9.70
CA ARG A 473 -15.01 -18.22 8.79
C ARG A 473 -13.92 -19.23 8.46
N SER A 474 -13.60 -20.12 9.38
CA SER A 474 -12.58 -21.14 9.16
C SER A 474 -13.02 -22.15 8.08
N GLU A 475 -14.27 -22.59 8.15
CA GLU A 475 -14.94 -23.55 7.29
C GLU A 475 -15.10 -22.95 5.89
N TYR A 476 -15.57 -21.70 5.82
CA TYR A 476 -15.70 -20.98 4.56
C TYR A 476 -14.34 -20.75 3.89
N CYS A 477 -13.29 -20.41 4.66
CA CYS A 477 -11.94 -20.29 4.12
C CYS A 477 -11.43 -21.62 3.54
N ARG A 478 -11.58 -22.74 4.26
CA ARG A 478 -11.21 -24.07 3.74
C ARG A 478 -11.96 -24.42 2.45
N PHE A 479 -13.24 -24.06 2.37
CA PHE A 479 -14.03 -24.24 1.16
C PHE A 479 -13.51 -23.40 0.00
N LEU A 480 -13.21 -22.11 0.21
CA LEU A 480 -12.64 -21.25 -0.83
C LEU A 480 -11.26 -21.74 -1.29
N ASP A 481 -10.40 -22.19 -0.38
CA ASP A 481 -9.08 -22.74 -0.69
C ASP A 481 -9.22 -23.99 -1.59
N HIS A 482 -10.19 -24.86 -1.28
CA HIS A 482 -10.52 -26.00 -2.13
C HIS A 482 -10.98 -25.55 -3.53
N LEU A 483 -11.91 -24.59 -3.61
CA LEU A 483 -12.40 -24.08 -4.89
C LEU A 483 -11.29 -23.47 -5.75
N ARG A 484 -10.27 -22.84 -5.14
CA ARG A 484 -9.12 -22.30 -5.87
C ARG A 484 -8.32 -23.38 -6.59
N VAL A 485 -8.09 -24.52 -5.94
CA VAL A 485 -7.42 -25.66 -6.57
C VAL A 485 -8.28 -26.24 -7.69
N ILE A 486 -9.58 -26.41 -7.45
CA ILE A 486 -10.52 -26.93 -8.47
C ILE A 486 -10.58 -25.98 -9.68
N ALA A 487 -10.63 -24.68 -9.47
CA ALA A 487 -10.62 -23.70 -10.55
C ALA A 487 -9.29 -23.69 -11.32
N ALA A 488 -8.16 -23.88 -10.63
CA ALA A 488 -6.87 -24.02 -11.31
C ALA A 488 -6.80 -25.28 -12.19
N SER A 489 -7.50 -26.36 -11.81
CA SER A 489 -7.59 -27.59 -12.61
C SER A 489 -8.54 -27.49 -13.82
N ALA A 490 -9.43 -26.49 -13.86
CA ALA A 490 -10.47 -26.36 -14.89
C ALA A 490 -10.20 -25.15 -15.81
N PRO A 491 -9.88 -25.35 -17.09
CA PRO A 491 -9.55 -24.25 -18.01
C PRO A 491 -10.73 -23.28 -18.17
N GLY A 492 -10.44 -21.98 -18.24
CA GLY A 492 -11.46 -20.94 -18.40
C GLY A 492 -12.26 -20.60 -17.13
N THR A 493 -11.97 -21.25 -15.99
CA THR A 493 -12.64 -20.94 -14.72
C THR A 493 -11.75 -20.10 -13.79
N THR A 494 -12.39 -19.38 -12.86
CA THR A 494 -11.71 -18.67 -11.78
C THR A 494 -12.46 -18.92 -10.47
N ALA A 495 -11.75 -18.99 -9.35
CA ALA A 495 -12.38 -19.12 -8.05
C ALA A 495 -12.79 -17.75 -7.50
N VAL A 496 -13.87 -17.71 -6.74
CA VAL A 496 -14.21 -16.54 -5.94
C VAL A 496 -13.14 -16.36 -4.87
N ALA A 497 -12.39 -15.26 -4.93
CA ALA A 497 -11.19 -15.08 -4.13
C ALA A 497 -11.47 -14.86 -2.63
N ASN A 498 -12.51 -14.10 -2.28
CA ASN A 498 -12.78 -13.66 -0.91
C ASN A 498 -14.23 -13.95 -0.50
N ARG A 499 -14.44 -14.22 0.79
CA ARG A 499 -15.76 -14.33 1.39
C ARG A 499 -16.45 -12.96 1.40
N ARG A 500 -17.72 -12.93 1.00
CA ARG A 500 -18.60 -11.76 1.15
C ARG A 500 -19.34 -11.89 2.48
N CYS A 501 -18.96 -11.11 3.49
CA CYS A 501 -19.55 -11.22 4.82
C CYS A 501 -20.82 -10.38 4.92
N LEU A 502 -21.96 -10.99 5.22
CA LEU A 502 -23.24 -10.30 5.38
C LEU A 502 -23.52 -9.82 6.81
N CYS A 503 -22.54 -9.90 7.74
CA CYS A 503 -22.72 -9.38 9.09
C CYS A 503 -23.07 -7.87 9.15
N PRO A 504 -22.50 -6.98 8.30
CA PRO A 504 -22.93 -5.59 8.23
C PRO A 504 -24.41 -5.42 7.91
N LEU A 505 -24.95 -6.25 7.00
CA LEU A 505 -26.37 -6.23 6.66
C LEU A 505 -27.24 -6.64 7.85
N ARG A 506 -26.87 -7.71 8.56
CA ARG A 506 -27.56 -8.10 9.80
C ARG A 506 -27.54 -6.98 10.83
N ASP A 507 -26.37 -6.36 11.03
CA ASP A 507 -26.19 -5.28 12.00
C ASP A 507 -27.04 -4.04 11.59
N ALA A 508 -27.14 -3.72 10.30
CA ALA A 508 -28.01 -2.68 9.76
C ALA A 508 -29.50 -2.98 9.96
N MET A 509 -29.89 -4.25 9.83
CA MET A 509 -31.25 -4.72 10.13
C MET A 509 -31.57 -4.79 11.64
N GLN A 510 -30.60 -4.47 12.51
CA GLN A 510 -30.73 -4.52 13.97
C GLN A 510 -31.07 -5.92 14.52
N LEU A 511 -30.68 -6.99 13.81
CA LEU A 511 -30.83 -8.35 14.32
C LEU A 511 -29.75 -8.63 15.37
N SER A 512 -30.18 -8.98 16.59
CA SER A 512 -29.26 -9.35 17.66
C SER A 512 -28.43 -10.58 17.30
N ARG A 513 -27.14 -10.55 17.66
CA ARG A 513 -26.24 -11.71 17.52
C ARG A 513 -26.65 -12.86 18.44
N ASP A 514 -27.30 -12.55 19.55
CA ASP A 514 -27.70 -13.54 20.55
C ASP A 514 -28.81 -14.46 20.06
N ALA A 515 -29.51 -14.09 18.98
CA ALA A 515 -30.50 -14.95 18.33
C ALA A 515 -29.89 -16.29 17.84
N ILE A 516 -28.57 -16.35 17.62
CA ILE A 516 -27.91 -17.62 17.25
C ILE A 516 -27.98 -18.66 18.36
N THR A 517 -28.16 -18.24 19.62
CA THR A 517 -28.24 -19.13 20.78
C THR A 517 -29.50 -20.00 20.78
N GLN A 518 -30.52 -19.62 20.01
CA GLN A 518 -31.75 -20.39 19.80
C GLN A 518 -31.51 -21.67 18.99
N PHE A 519 -30.38 -21.76 18.28
CA PHE A 519 -30.02 -22.93 17.49
C PHE A 519 -28.97 -23.79 18.19
N GLU A 520 -29.01 -25.10 17.96
CA GLU A 520 -27.96 -26.04 18.35
C GLU A 520 -26.63 -25.67 17.67
N GLN A 521 -25.53 -25.72 18.41
CA GLN A 521 -24.18 -25.37 17.96
C GLN A 521 -23.23 -26.54 18.25
N PRO A 522 -22.25 -26.83 17.37
CA PRO A 522 -22.02 -26.21 16.06
C PRO A 522 -23.00 -26.69 14.98
N PRO A 523 -23.28 -25.89 13.94
CA PRO A 523 -24.15 -26.31 12.84
C PRO A 523 -23.47 -27.33 11.93
N THR A 524 -24.28 -28.11 11.22
CA THR A 524 -23.77 -28.96 10.13
C THR A 524 -23.53 -28.11 8.90
N VAL A 525 -22.29 -28.06 8.41
CA VAL A 525 -21.89 -27.29 7.22
C VAL A 525 -21.90 -28.21 6.00
N LEU A 526 -22.59 -27.77 4.94
CA LEU A 526 -22.65 -28.45 3.66
C LEU A 526 -22.15 -27.50 2.57
N CYS A 527 -21.16 -27.95 1.80
CA CYS A 527 -20.58 -27.20 0.71
C CYS A 527 -20.71 -27.99 -0.59
N ALA A 528 -21.07 -27.31 -1.68
CA ALA A 528 -21.21 -27.93 -2.98
C ALA A 528 -20.65 -27.01 -4.08
N TYR A 529 -20.16 -27.59 -5.16
CA TYR A 529 -19.67 -26.86 -6.31
C TYR A 529 -19.96 -27.63 -7.60
N ARG A 530 -20.02 -26.91 -8.72
CA ARG A 530 -20.22 -27.51 -10.03
C ARG A 530 -19.00 -27.27 -10.91
N ARG A 531 -18.31 -28.35 -11.27
CA ARG A 531 -17.24 -28.30 -12.28
C ARG A 531 -17.87 -28.29 -13.67
N ARG A 532 -17.55 -27.29 -14.49
CA ARG A 532 -17.89 -27.36 -15.92
C ARG A 532 -16.94 -28.35 -16.61
N ALA A 533 -17.51 -29.22 -17.43
CA ALA A 533 -16.70 -29.96 -18.41
C ALA A 533 -16.01 -28.95 -19.32
N ALA A 534 -14.76 -29.22 -19.70
CA ALA A 534 -14.05 -28.40 -20.68
C ALA A 534 -14.81 -28.46 -22.01
N VAL A 535 -15.72 -27.52 -22.24
CA VAL A 535 -16.24 -27.26 -23.58
C VAL A 535 -15.06 -26.70 -24.38
N LEU A 536 -14.97 -27.12 -25.64
CA LEU A 536 -13.89 -26.90 -26.63
C LEU A 536 -13.07 -25.61 -26.43
N PRO A 537 -11.78 -25.63 -26.85
CA PRO A 537 -10.89 -24.49 -26.72
C PRO A 537 -11.56 -23.20 -27.21
N PRO A 538 -11.39 -22.08 -26.47
CA PRO A 538 -12.03 -20.82 -26.82
C PRO A 538 -11.69 -20.46 -28.27
N VAL A 539 -12.71 -20.11 -29.05
CA VAL A 539 -12.56 -19.66 -30.44
C VAL A 539 -11.45 -18.60 -30.49
N PRO A 540 -10.45 -18.74 -31.37
CA PRO A 540 -9.36 -17.78 -31.47
C PRO A 540 -9.92 -16.37 -31.72
N GLY A 541 -9.57 -15.43 -30.84
CA GLY A 541 -10.05 -14.04 -30.90
C GLY A 541 -11.13 -13.67 -29.89
N SER A 542 -11.71 -14.62 -29.14
CA SER A 542 -12.65 -14.29 -28.06
C SER A 542 -11.92 -13.74 -26.82
N PRO A 543 -12.46 -12.70 -26.14
CA PRO A 543 -11.86 -12.21 -24.90
C PRO A 543 -11.81 -13.35 -23.88
N ARG A 544 -10.63 -13.60 -23.30
CA ARG A 544 -10.41 -14.65 -22.28
C ARG A 544 -11.06 -14.28 -20.94
N TYR A 545 -12.38 -14.13 -20.91
CA TYR A 545 -13.10 -13.88 -19.67
C TYR A 545 -13.20 -15.20 -18.89
N LYS A 546 -12.54 -15.26 -17.73
CA LYS A 546 -12.66 -16.43 -16.84
C LYS A 546 -14.00 -16.37 -16.12
N ILE A 547 -14.74 -17.47 -16.12
CA ILE A 547 -16.06 -17.56 -15.50
C ILE A 547 -15.88 -18.04 -14.05
N PRO A 548 -16.55 -17.42 -13.05
CA PRO A 548 -16.46 -17.89 -11.67
C PRO A 548 -17.02 -19.31 -11.54
N LEU A 549 -16.32 -20.15 -10.77
CA LEU A 549 -16.78 -21.51 -10.45
C LEU A 549 -18.07 -21.45 -9.60
N SER A 550 -19.13 -22.11 -10.05
CA SER A 550 -20.41 -22.17 -9.35
C SER A 550 -20.27 -22.90 -8.03
N ASN A 551 -20.76 -22.30 -6.94
CA ASN A 551 -20.57 -22.80 -5.59
C ASN A 551 -21.78 -22.50 -4.68
N LEU A 552 -21.93 -23.30 -3.63
CA LEU A 552 -22.97 -23.17 -2.63
C LEU A 552 -22.40 -23.56 -1.26
N PHE A 553 -22.59 -22.68 -0.29
CA PHE A 553 -22.24 -22.89 1.11
C PHE A 553 -23.53 -22.84 1.93
N ALA A 554 -23.83 -23.89 2.67
CA ALA A 554 -25.05 -24.03 3.44
C ALA A 554 -24.77 -24.48 4.86
N THR A 555 -25.65 -24.06 5.77
CA THR A 555 -25.63 -24.43 7.18
C THR A 555 -26.98 -25.01 7.56
N ILE A 556 -26.96 -26.17 8.17
CA ILE A 556 -28.12 -26.86 8.70
C ILE A 556 -28.09 -26.68 10.22
N ASN A 557 -29.09 -25.97 10.74
CA ASN A 557 -29.21 -25.61 12.15
C ASN A 557 -30.50 -26.22 12.70
N LYS A 558 -30.41 -26.93 13.81
CA LYS A 558 -31.58 -27.44 14.53
C LYS A 558 -32.02 -26.41 15.57
N ASP A 559 -33.29 -26.07 15.57
CA ASP A 559 -33.87 -25.19 16.58
C ASP A 559 -33.89 -25.90 17.94
N LYS A 560 -33.56 -25.20 19.03
CA LYS A 560 -33.63 -25.75 20.38
C LYS A 560 -35.06 -25.77 20.93
N GLY A 561 -35.88 -24.80 20.52
CA GLY A 561 -37.25 -24.64 21.00
C GLY A 561 -38.27 -25.48 20.24
N SER A 562 -37.89 -26.02 19.08
CA SER A 562 -38.78 -26.81 18.23
C SER A 562 -38.05 -28.03 17.64
N CYS A 563 -38.79 -28.97 17.08
CA CYS A 563 -38.20 -30.10 16.35
C CYS A 563 -37.80 -29.75 14.90
N TYR A 564 -37.89 -28.47 14.51
CA TYR A 564 -37.60 -28.05 13.15
C TYR A 564 -36.10 -27.89 12.91
N VAL A 565 -35.69 -28.24 11.69
CA VAL A 565 -34.34 -28.05 11.19
C VAL A 565 -34.40 -27.02 10.07
N GLN A 566 -33.56 -25.99 10.16
CA GLN A 566 -33.49 -24.92 9.19
C GLN A 566 -32.17 -24.99 8.42
N MET A 567 -32.27 -25.03 7.09
CA MET A 567 -31.13 -24.94 6.19
C MET A 567 -31.08 -23.55 5.57
N MET A 568 -29.95 -22.87 5.73
CA MET A 568 -29.69 -21.56 5.13
C MET A 568 -28.47 -21.64 4.23
N CYS A 569 -28.54 -21.10 3.02
CA CYS A 569 -27.46 -21.17 2.04
C CYS A 569 -27.11 -19.82 1.42
N GLN A 570 -25.88 -19.73 0.92
CA GLN A 570 -25.33 -18.61 0.16
C GLN A 570 -24.38 -19.16 -0.91
N GLY A 571 -24.38 -18.59 -2.10
CA GLY A 571 -23.60 -19.14 -3.21
C GLY A 571 -23.71 -18.31 -4.49
N SER A 572 -23.24 -18.89 -5.58
CA SER A 572 -23.45 -18.35 -6.92
C SER A 572 -24.93 -18.46 -7.31
N ALA A 573 -25.45 -17.44 -8.01
CA ALA A 573 -26.87 -17.35 -8.33
C ALA A 573 -27.36 -18.56 -9.14
N ASP A 574 -26.57 -19.03 -10.10
CA ASP A 574 -26.89 -20.23 -10.90
C ASP A 574 -27.07 -21.48 -10.03
N MET A 575 -26.19 -21.72 -9.06
CA MET A 575 -26.25 -22.91 -8.22
C MET A 575 -27.37 -22.84 -7.17
N VAL A 576 -27.62 -21.65 -6.61
CA VAL A 576 -28.71 -21.44 -5.63
C VAL A 576 -30.07 -21.52 -6.32
N LEU A 577 -30.23 -20.90 -7.49
CA LEU A 577 -31.51 -20.93 -8.22
C LEU A 577 -31.89 -22.34 -8.67
N ASP A 578 -30.92 -23.16 -9.07
CA ASP A 578 -31.17 -24.56 -9.46
C ASP A 578 -31.76 -25.42 -8.33
N VAL A 579 -31.49 -25.07 -7.07
CA VAL A 579 -32.03 -25.79 -5.90
C VAL A 579 -33.28 -25.12 -5.31
N CYS A 580 -33.65 -23.91 -5.76
CA CYS A 580 -34.79 -23.17 -5.26
C CYS A 580 -36.06 -23.44 -6.10
N ARG A 581 -37.14 -23.89 -5.45
CA ARG A 581 -38.46 -24.07 -6.08
C ARG A 581 -39.48 -22.98 -5.71
N TYR A 582 -39.21 -22.26 -4.63
CA TYR A 582 -40.11 -21.26 -4.07
C TYR A 582 -39.34 -19.97 -3.77
N TYR A 583 -40.05 -18.84 -3.82
CA TYR A 583 -39.58 -17.54 -3.33
C TYR A 583 -40.42 -17.09 -2.14
N TRP A 584 -39.84 -16.24 -1.28
CA TRP A 584 -40.55 -15.62 -0.17
C TRP A 584 -41.04 -14.23 -0.58
N ASP A 585 -42.31 -13.94 -0.36
CA ASP A 585 -42.95 -12.69 -0.77
C ASP A 585 -43.22 -11.72 0.41
N GLY A 586 -42.69 -12.03 1.60
CA GLY A 586 -42.96 -11.29 2.84
C GLY A 586 -43.89 -12.02 3.81
N GLU A 587 -44.77 -12.90 3.33
CA GLU A 587 -45.76 -13.60 4.16
C GLU A 587 -45.79 -15.11 3.93
N VAL A 588 -45.67 -15.56 2.67
CA VAL A 588 -45.82 -16.95 2.26
C VAL A 588 -44.77 -17.34 1.21
N ALA A 589 -44.39 -18.62 1.20
CA ALA A 589 -43.55 -19.17 0.14
C ALA A 589 -44.40 -19.47 -1.11
N ARG A 590 -44.02 -18.90 -2.26
CA ARG A 590 -44.72 -19.04 -3.55
C ARG A 590 -43.84 -19.69 -4.61
N PRO A 591 -44.41 -20.42 -5.58
CA PRO A 591 -43.62 -21.13 -6.59
C PRO A 591 -42.80 -20.17 -7.45
N LEU A 592 -41.58 -20.56 -7.78
CA LEU A 592 -40.66 -19.77 -8.60
C LEU A 592 -40.82 -20.13 -10.09
N ASP A 593 -41.38 -19.20 -10.86
CA ASP A 593 -41.54 -19.35 -12.32
C ASP A 593 -40.33 -18.89 -13.15
N GLN A 594 -40.30 -19.25 -14.44
CA GLN A 594 -39.26 -18.81 -15.39
C GLN A 594 -39.16 -17.28 -15.52
N THR A 595 -40.27 -16.56 -15.38
CA THR A 595 -40.30 -15.09 -15.39
C THR A 595 -39.51 -14.51 -14.21
N HIS A 596 -39.65 -15.11 -13.04
CA HIS A 596 -38.90 -14.74 -11.85
C HIS A 596 -37.41 -15.07 -12.00
N ILE A 597 -37.07 -16.25 -12.53
CA ILE A 597 -35.67 -16.64 -12.80
C ILE A 597 -35.00 -15.63 -13.74
N LYS A 598 -35.68 -15.23 -14.82
CA LYS A 598 -35.20 -14.22 -15.77
C LYS A 598 -35.01 -12.81 -15.17
N ARG A 599 -35.63 -12.50 -14.03
CA ARG A 599 -35.44 -11.22 -13.32
C ARG A 599 -34.23 -11.25 -12.38
N ILE A 600 -33.79 -12.44 -11.97
CA ILE A 600 -32.65 -12.61 -11.06
C ILE A 600 -31.33 -12.70 -11.85
N GLN A 601 -31.37 -13.31 -13.04
CA GLN A 601 -30.26 -13.38 -14.00
C GLN A 601 -30.13 -12.08 -14.79
#